data_AF-A0AAV3WUX8-F1
#
_entry.id   AF-A0AAV3WUX8-F1
#
_cell.length_a   1.000
_cell.length_b   1.000
_cell.length_c   1.000
_cell.angle_alpha   90.00
_cell.angle_beta   90.00
_cell.angle_gamma   90.00
#
_symmetry.space_group_name_H-M   'P 1'
#
loop_
_entity.id
_entity.type
_entity.pdbx_description
1 polymer ?
#
loop_
_entity_poly.entity_id
_entity_poly.type
_entity_poly.pdbx_seq_one_letter_code
_entity_poly.pdbx_strand_id
1 'polypeptide(L)'
;MQAWGGAVATPGWVPLGRGGPPHQKRNTRFSEIDLKTGLHAAAATISLEKTLTVCSLYLPPNSPVSKLSLAELFEQLPKPFLVLGHFNAYSPAWGNFRRDGRGRMLEEFTAENDFIILNSGEQTFVHSAYQTLYCRRMFLGCPQ
;
A
#
# COMPACT_ATOMS: atom_id res chain seq x y z
N MET A 1 1.51 40.28 39.38
CA MET A 1 1.03 41.11 38.25
C MET A 1 0.96 40.18 37.05
N GLN A 2 -0.22 39.68 36.66
CA GLN A 2 -1.20 40.35 35.76
C GLN A 2 -0.55 40.86 34.46
N ALA A 3 -1.10 40.76 33.25
CA ALA A 3 -2.16 39.97 32.60
C ALA A 3 -2.23 40.49 31.13
N TRP A 4 -2.69 39.66 30.18
CA TRP A 4 -3.27 40.04 28.86
C TRP A 4 -2.28 40.58 27.81
N GLY A 5 -2.39 40.36 26.50
CA GLY A 5 -3.44 39.83 25.61
C GLY A 5 -3.17 40.44 24.23
N GLY A 6 -3.51 39.75 23.13
CA GLY A 6 -3.35 40.34 21.79
C GLY A 6 -3.46 39.34 20.65
N ALA A 7 -4.70 39.04 20.25
CA ALA A 7 -5.05 38.31 19.04
C ALA A 7 -4.88 39.18 17.78
N VAL A 8 -4.52 38.59 16.63
CA VAL A 8 -4.92 39.07 15.31
C VAL A 8 -5.23 37.88 14.37
N ALA A 9 -6.53 37.79 14.04
CA ALA A 9 -7.23 37.42 12.80
C ALA A 9 -6.74 36.29 11.85
N THR A 10 -7.75 35.48 11.49
CA THR A 10 -7.87 34.42 10.48
C THR A 10 -7.76 34.89 9.02
N PRO A 11 -7.68 33.96 8.05
CA PRO A 11 -8.88 33.63 7.25
C PRO A 11 -9.06 32.10 7.18
N GLY A 12 -10.22 31.47 7.25
CA GLY A 12 -11.59 31.90 7.01
C GLY A 12 -12.32 30.66 6.50
N TRP A 13 -12.64 29.70 7.39
CA TRP A 13 -13.56 28.60 7.09
C TRP A 13 -14.93 28.98 7.64
N VAL A 14 -15.87 29.32 6.75
CA VAL A 14 -17.27 29.55 7.11
C VAL A 14 -17.96 28.19 7.23
N PRO A 15 -18.58 27.82 8.37
CA PRO A 15 -19.42 26.65 8.43
C PRO A 15 -20.83 27.03 7.97
N LEU A 16 -21.23 26.57 6.78
CA LEU A 16 -22.64 26.51 6.41
C LEU A 16 -23.21 25.19 6.89
N GLY A 17 -24.30 25.30 7.66
CA GLY A 17 -24.75 24.30 8.61
C GLY A 17 -25.63 23.15 8.09
N ARG A 18 -26.19 22.49 9.10
CA ARG A 18 -27.20 21.41 9.14
C ARG A 18 -26.68 19.97 9.09
N GLY A 19 -26.41 19.44 10.29
CA GLY A 19 -27.24 18.36 10.83
C GLY A 19 -27.08 16.97 10.22
N GLY A 20 -25.86 16.43 10.17
CA GLY A 20 -25.62 14.99 10.17
C GLY A 20 -24.82 14.61 11.42
N PRO A 21 -25.00 13.42 12.02
CA PRO A 21 -24.18 13.01 13.15
C PRO A 21 -22.69 13.11 12.76
N PRO A 22 -21.81 13.55 13.66
CA PRO A 22 -20.39 13.52 13.40
C PRO A 22 -20.01 12.07 13.12
N HIS A 23 -19.66 11.74 11.88
CA HIS A 23 -18.94 10.52 11.60
C HIS A 23 -17.64 10.60 12.41
N GLN A 24 -17.63 9.87 13.53
CA GLN A 24 -16.51 9.80 14.44
C GLN A 24 -15.30 9.34 13.62
N LYS A 25 -14.41 10.28 13.27
CA LYS A 25 -13.09 9.94 12.74
C LYS A 25 -12.42 9.15 13.86
N ARG A 26 -12.46 7.82 13.80
CA ARG A 26 -11.70 6.94 14.69
C ARG A 26 -10.26 7.44 14.63
N ASN A 27 -9.74 7.90 15.76
CA ASN A 27 -8.37 8.39 15.88
C ASN A 27 -7.43 7.19 15.68
N THR A 28 -7.16 6.87 14.42
CA THR A 28 -6.41 5.70 14.02
C THR A 28 -4.95 6.02 14.27
N ARG A 29 -4.34 5.37 15.26
CA ARG A 29 -2.92 5.58 15.55
C ARG A 29 -2.13 4.87 14.46
N PHE A 30 -1.21 5.57 13.83
CA PHE A 30 -0.25 4.96 12.90
C PHE A 30 1.17 5.30 13.33
N SER A 31 2.12 4.43 12.99
CA SER A 31 3.56 4.63 13.18
C SER A 31 4.27 4.20 11.92
N GLU A 32 5.11 5.07 11.36
CA GLU A 32 5.95 4.73 10.22
C GLU A 32 7.01 3.69 10.61
N ILE A 33 7.43 2.88 9.64
CA ILE A 33 8.52 1.92 9.75
C ILE A 33 9.67 2.42 8.88
N ASP A 34 10.85 2.61 9.48
CA ASP A 34 12.07 2.98 8.78
C ASP A 34 12.63 1.76 8.04
N LEU A 35 12.33 1.66 6.73
CA LEU A 35 12.77 0.56 5.88
C LEU A 35 14.18 0.79 5.36
N LYS A 36 15.06 -0.19 5.56
CA LYS A 36 16.39 -0.26 4.95
C LYS A 36 16.30 -1.09 3.68
N THR A 37 15.92 -0.46 2.57
CA THR A 37 15.79 -1.11 1.27
C THR A 37 16.16 -0.17 0.13
N GLY A 38 16.66 -0.74 -0.97
CA GLY A 38 16.82 -0.03 -2.25
C GLY A 38 15.55 0.00 -3.09
N LEU A 39 14.48 -0.70 -2.66
CA LEU A 39 13.18 -0.70 -3.35
C LEU A 39 12.37 0.55 -3.00
N HIS A 40 11.49 0.97 -3.90
CA HIS A 40 10.60 2.11 -3.61
C HIS A 40 9.45 1.61 -2.74
N ALA A 41 9.67 1.60 -1.43
CA ALA A 41 8.71 1.10 -0.44
C ALA A 41 8.53 2.08 0.72
N ALA A 42 7.31 2.15 1.24
CA ALA A 42 6.99 2.84 2.48
C ALA A 42 6.05 1.96 3.31
N ALA A 43 6.30 1.85 4.61
CA ALA A 43 5.47 1.03 5.48
C ALA A 43 5.07 1.76 6.76
N ALA A 44 3.90 1.43 7.26
CA ALA A 44 3.39 1.93 8.52
C ALA A 44 2.58 0.86 9.24
N THR A 45 2.66 0.86 10.55
CA THR A 45 1.80 0.07 11.43
C THR A 45 0.58 0.88 11.82
N ILE A 46 -0.60 0.30 11.66
CA ILE A 46 -1.88 0.93 11.95
C ILE A 46 -2.51 0.18 13.13
N SER A 47 -2.81 0.90 14.20
CA SER A 47 -3.50 0.36 15.37
C SER A 47 -4.97 0.74 15.32
N LEU A 48 -5.80 -0.28 15.08
CA LEU A 48 -7.26 -0.24 15.22
C LEU A 48 -7.64 -1.02 16.48
N GLU A 49 -8.48 -2.04 16.35
CA GLU A 49 -8.75 -3.05 17.39
C GLU A 49 -7.65 -4.13 17.44
N LYS A 50 -6.98 -4.34 16.32
CA LYS A 50 -5.75 -5.12 16.16
C LYS A 50 -4.72 -4.30 15.38
N THR A 51 -3.46 -4.67 15.52
CA THR A 51 -2.36 -4.04 14.80
C THR A 51 -2.16 -4.70 13.44
N LEU A 52 -2.07 -3.89 12.39
CA LEU A 52 -1.77 -4.33 11.03
C LEU A 52 -0.66 -3.48 10.44
N THR A 53 0.35 -4.10 9.84
CA THR A 53 1.34 -3.37 9.05
C THR A 53 0.88 -3.28 7.59
N VAL A 54 0.97 -2.08 7.01
CA VAL A 54 0.71 -1.85 5.59
C VAL A 54 1.98 -1.37 4.94
N CYS A 55 2.38 -2.01 3.84
CA CYS A 55 3.51 -1.60 3.02
C CYS A 55 3.03 -1.23 1.61
N SER A 56 3.38 -0.04 1.15
CA SER A 56 3.18 0.41 -0.23
C SER A 56 4.47 0.17 -1.01
N LEU A 57 4.43 -0.69 -2.03
CA LEU A 57 5.59 -1.08 -2.84
C LEU A 57 5.41 -0.68 -4.31
N TYR A 58 6.35 0.09 -4.85
CA TYR A 58 6.45 0.39 -6.27
C TYR A 58 7.70 -0.27 -6.86
N LEU A 59 7.52 -1.10 -7.89
CA LEU A 59 8.63 -1.66 -8.65
C LEU A 59 8.66 -0.97 -10.03
N PRO A 60 9.58 -0.03 -10.30
CA PRO A 60 9.65 0.65 -11.58
C PRO A 60 9.70 -0.33 -12.77
N PRO A 61 9.16 0.03 -13.94
CA PRO A 61 9.38 -0.76 -15.14
C PRO A 61 10.88 -0.78 -15.46
N ASN A 62 11.39 -1.92 -15.94
CA ASN A 62 12.79 -2.13 -16.34
C ASN A 62 13.84 -2.07 -15.22
N SER A 63 13.48 -1.83 -13.95
CA SER A 63 14.43 -1.99 -12.85
C SER A 63 14.71 -3.48 -12.56
N PRO A 64 15.95 -3.90 -12.33
CA PRO A 64 16.18 -5.25 -11.83
C PRO A 64 15.54 -5.40 -10.44
N VAL A 65 14.85 -6.51 -10.22
CA VAL A 65 14.28 -6.90 -8.92
C VAL A 65 14.66 -8.35 -8.69
N SER A 66 15.20 -8.66 -7.51
CA SER A 66 15.59 -10.02 -7.13
C SER A 66 14.71 -10.53 -6.00
N LYS A 67 14.62 -11.85 -5.85
CA LYS A 67 13.95 -12.46 -4.69
C LYS A 67 14.63 -12.05 -3.37
N LEU A 68 15.95 -11.85 -3.37
CA LEU A 68 16.70 -11.43 -2.20
C LEU A 68 16.28 -10.03 -1.72
N SER A 69 16.21 -9.04 -2.60
CA SER A 69 15.83 -7.68 -2.19
C SER A 69 14.37 -7.59 -1.74
N LEU A 70 13.50 -8.48 -2.25
CA LEU A 70 12.15 -8.66 -1.73
C LEU A 70 12.19 -9.33 -0.35
N ALA A 71 12.93 -10.43 -0.16
CA ALA A 71 13.04 -11.08 1.15
C ALA A 71 13.49 -10.08 2.24
N GLU A 72 14.57 -9.33 1.98
CA GLU A 72 15.11 -8.31 2.89
C GLU A 72 14.07 -7.24 3.25
N LEU A 73 13.23 -6.81 2.30
CA LEU A 73 12.14 -5.86 2.56
C LEU A 73 11.06 -6.50 3.45
N PHE A 74 10.64 -7.72 3.15
CA PHE A 74 9.51 -8.37 3.81
C PHE A 74 9.87 -8.84 5.22
N GLU A 75 11.12 -9.21 5.48
CA GLU A 75 11.65 -9.50 6.82
C GLU A 75 11.56 -8.31 7.78
N GLN A 76 11.56 -7.08 7.25
CA GLN A 76 11.43 -5.85 8.04
C GLN A 76 9.98 -5.51 8.43
N LEU A 77 8.99 -6.22 7.89
CA LEU A 77 7.57 -5.92 8.14
C LEU A 77 7.05 -6.73 9.34
N PRO A 78 6.58 -6.08 10.42
CA PRO A 78 5.90 -6.77 11.50
C PRO A 78 4.66 -7.51 11.00
N LYS A 79 4.44 -8.72 11.51
CA LYS A 79 3.24 -9.51 11.20
C LYS A 79 2.06 -9.10 12.10
N PRO A 80 0.81 -9.17 11.61
CA PRO A 80 0.45 -9.43 10.21
C PRO A 80 0.71 -8.20 9.34
N PHE A 81 1.04 -8.43 8.07
CA PHE A 81 1.24 -7.35 7.10
C PHE A 81 0.42 -7.53 5.81
N LEU A 82 0.15 -6.40 5.18
CA LEU A 82 -0.48 -6.28 3.88
C LEU A 82 0.42 -5.42 2.97
N VAL A 83 0.88 -5.99 1.86
CA VAL A 83 1.62 -5.25 0.84
C VAL A 83 0.69 -4.90 -0.30
N LEU A 84 0.65 -3.61 -0.61
CA LEU A 84 -0.12 -3.03 -1.69
C LEU A 84 0.85 -2.39 -2.68
N GLY A 85 0.55 -2.41 -3.96
CA GLY A 85 1.28 -1.54 -4.87
C GLY A 85 1.30 -2.00 -6.31
N HIS A 86 2.28 -1.49 -7.06
CA HIS A 86 2.37 -1.68 -8.50
C HIS A 86 3.70 -2.31 -8.86
N PHE A 87 3.63 -3.58 -9.25
CA PHE A 87 4.79 -4.45 -9.42
C PHE A 87 5.37 -4.39 -10.84
N ASN A 88 4.63 -3.78 -11.78
CA ASN A 88 4.99 -3.72 -13.21
C ASN A 88 5.35 -5.13 -13.74
N ALA A 89 4.52 -6.11 -13.39
CA ALA A 89 4.71 -7.51 -13.73
C ALA A 89 3.40 -8.07 -14.29
N TYR A 90 3.51 -8.95 -15.28
CA TYR A 90 2.36 -9.63 -15.88
C TYR A 90 2.26 -11.04 -15.33
N SER A 91 1.09 -11.38 -14.81
CA SER A 91 0.79 -12.74 -14.35
C SER A 91 -0.72 -13.01 -14.34
N PRO A 92 -1.14 -14.24 -14.69
CA PRO A 92 -2.49 -14.73 -14.48
C PRO A 92 -2.92 -14.75 -13.01
N ALA A 93 -2.00 -14.91 -12.05
CA ALA A 93 -2.30 -14.97 -10.61
C ALA A 93 -2.93 -13.68 -10.08
N TRP A 94 -2.75 -12.56 -10.77
CA TRP A 94 -3.47 -11.32 -10.49
C TRP A 94 -4.25 -10.79 -11.70
N GLY A 95 -4.63 -11.63 -12.66
CA GLY A 95 -5.62 -11.27 -13.69
C GLY A 95 -5.07 -10.80 -15.05
N ASN A 96 -3.82 -11.08 -15.39
CA ASN A 96 -3.31 -10.86 -16.75
C ASN A 96 -3.44 -12.11 -17.63
N PHE A 97 -3.67 -11.91 -18.92
CA PHE A 97 -3.70 -12.99 -19.92
C PHE A 97 -2.32 -13.58 -20.24
N ARG A 98 -1.23 -12.92 -19.82
CA ARG A 98 0.16 -13.34 -20.04
C ARG A 98 0.93 -13.31 -18.74
N ARG A 99 1.99 -14.14 -18.70
CA ARG A 99 3.01 -14.15 -17.65
C ARG A 99 4.34 -13.70 -18.24
N ASP A 100 4.98 -12.71 -17.64
CA ASP A 100 6.35 -12.32 -17.98
C ASP A 100 7.37 -12.87 -16.96
N GLY A 101 8.67 -12.64 -17.21
CA GLY A 101 9.72 -13.14 -16.32
C GLY A 101 9.64 -12.58 -14.91
N ARG A 102 9.27 -11.29 -14.78
CA ARG A 102 9.08 -10.66 -13.47
C ARG A 102 7.87 -11.24 -12.74
N GLY A 103 6.77 -11.47 -13.43
CA GLY A 103 5.56 -12.09 -12.88
C GLY A 103 5.81 -13.52 -12.43
N ARG A 104 6.55 -14.31 -13.21
CA ARG A 104 7.00 -15.64 -12.78
C ARG A 104 7.82 -15.58 -11.50
N MET A 105 8.81 -14.68 -11.43
CA MET A 105 9.66 -14.54 -10.24
C MET A 105 8.84 -14.18 -8.99
N LEU A 106 7.87 -13.27 -9.12
CA LEU A 106 6.98 -12.88 -8.03
C LEU A 106 6.03 -14.01 -7.61
N GLU A 107 5.45 -14.76 -8.56
CA GLU A 107 4.62 -15.93 -8.24
C GLU A 107 5.41 -16.99 -7.46
N GLU A 108 6.62 -17.32 -7.92
CA GLU A 108 7.50 -18.26 -7.22
C GLU A 108 7.85 -17.75 -5.82
N PHE A 109 8.25 -16.47 -5.70
CA PHE A 109 8.55 -15.86 -4.41
C PHE A 109 7.35 -15.93 -3.45
N THR A 110 6.13 -15.69 -3.94
CA THR A 110 4.94 -15.81 -3.10
C THR A 110 4.65 -17.23 -2.66
N ALA A 111 4.84 -18.21 -3.54
CA ALA A 111 4.63 -19.62 -3.22
C ALA A 111 5.69 -20.12 -2.22
N GLU A 112 6.94 -19.69 -2.36
CA GLU A 112 8.05 -20.05 -1.46
C GLU A 112 7.89 -19.49 -0.04
N ASN A 113 7.12 -18.40 0.14
CA ASN A 113 6.97 -17.70 1.40
C ASN A 113 5.54 -17.79 1.98
N ASP A 114 4.70 -18.68 1.45
CA ASP A 114 3.30 -18.88 1.86
C ASP A 114 2.47 -17.58 1.87
N PHE A 115 2.78 -16.68 0.94
CA PHE A 115 2.07 -15.42 0.81
C PHE A 115 0.80 -15.59 -0.02
N ILE A 116 -0.26 -14.90 0.40
CA ILE A 116 -1.57 -14.97 -0.24
C ILE A 116 -1.73 -13.78 -1.18
N ILE A 117 -2.07 -14.07 -2.43
CA ILE A 117 -2.46 -13.07 -3.43
C ILE A 117 -3.94 -12.77 -3.23
N LEU A 118 -4.28 -11.53 -2.90
CA LEU A 118 -5.66 -11.09 -2.62
C LEU A 118 -6.37 -10.51 -3.84
N ASN A 119 -5.69 -10.43 -5.00
CA ASN A 119 -6.32 -9.98 -6.23
C ASN A 119 -7.43 -10.95 -6.67
N SER A 120 -8.61 -10.43 -6.98
CA SER A 120 -9.73 -11.20 -7.54
C SER A 120 -9.59 -11.49 -9.05
N GLY A 121 -8.48 -11.06 -9.68
CA GLY A 121 -8.28 -11.14 -11.13
C GLY A 121 -8.96 -10.01 -11.93
N GLU A 122 -9.69 -9.11 -11.27
CA GLU A 122 -10.31 -7.93 -11.89
C GLU A 122 -9.27 -6.88 -12.30
N GLN A 123 -9.54 -6.14 -13.39
CA GLN A 123 -8.58 -5.21 -14.00
C GLN A 123 -8.44 -3.92 -13.17
N THR A 124 -7.21 -3.56 -12.80
CA THR A 124 -6.93 -2.41 -11.91
C THR A 124 -6.32 -1.19 -12.59
N PHE A 125 -6.11 -1.22 -13.91
CA PHE A 125 -5.52 -0.12 -14.67
C PHE A 125 -6.17 0.02 -16.05
N VAL A 126 -6.44 1.27 -16.45
CA VAL A 126 -6.99 1.65 -17.76
C VAL A 126 -5.95 2.47 -18.52
N HIS A 127 -5.47 1.98 -19.67
CA HIS A 127 -4.59 2.78 -20.54
C HIS A 127 -5.44 3.69 -21.45
N SER A 128 -5.40 5.00 -21.21
CA SER A 128 -6.26 5.98 -21.89
C SER A 128 -6.08 6.05 -23.42
N ALA A 129 -4.90 5.69 -23.95
CA ALA A 129 -4.65 5.76 -25.39
C ALA A 129 -5.19 4.56 -26.21
N TYR A 130 -5.47 3.40 -25.57
CA TYR A 130 -5.79 2.16 -26.28
C TYR A 130 -7.00 1.40 -25.72
N GLN A 131 -7.70 1.98 -24.72
CA GLN A 131 -8.83 1.34 -24.03
C GLN A 131 -8.53 -0.11 -23.59
N THR A 132 -7.26 -0.40 -23.28
CA THR A 132 -6.81 -1.73 -22.89
C THR A 132 -6.75 -1.81 -21.37
N LEU A 133 -7.34 -2.86 -20.82
CA LEU A 133 -7.47 -3.08 -19.39
C LEU A 133 -6.50 -4.17 -18.94
N TYR A 134 -5.74 -3.91 -17.87
CA TYR A 134 -4.81 -4.88 -17.32
C TYR A 134 -4.69 -4.73 -15.80
N CYS A 135 -4.30 -5.81 -15.13
CA CYS A 135 -4.11 -5.80 -13.68
C CYS A 135 -2.60 -5.80 -13.37
N ARG A 136 -2.07 -4.66 -12.92
CA ARG A 136 -0.64 -4.54 -12.53
C ARG A 136 -0.43 -4.35 -11.04
N ARG A 137 -1.53 -4.29 -10.28
CA ARG A 137 -1.50 -4.20 -8.83
C ARG A 137 -1.56 -5.61 -8.27
N MET A 138 -0.74 -5.88 -7.27
CA MET A 138 -0.77 -7.14 -6.54
C MET A 138 -0.94 -6.78 -5.07
N PHE A 139 -1.90 -7.45 -4.44
CA PHE A 139 -2.15 -7.38 -3.02
C PHE A 139 -1.62 -8.65 -2.38
N LEU A 140 -0.67 -8.50 -1.45
CA LEU A 140 -0.05 -9.62 -0.78
C LEU A 140 -0.35 -9.59 0.72
N GLY A 141 -0.89 -10.68 1.25
CA GLY A 141 -1.06 -10.89 2.70
C GLY A 141 -0.17 -12.00 3.22
N CYS A 142 0.30 -11.86 4.46
CA CYS A 142 0.90 -12.96 5.23
C CYS A 142 -0.10 -13.38 6.34
N PRO A 143 -0.52 -14.66 6.43
CA PRO A 143 -1.42 -15.12 7.49
C PRO A 143 -0.76 -15.06 8.88
N GLN A 144 -1.60 -15.03 9.94
CA GLN A 144 -1.18 -14.99 11.35
C GLN A 144 -0.44 -16.26 11.77
#